data_AF-A0A351A2Z4-F1
#
_entry.id   AF-A0A351A2Z4-F1
#
_cell.length_a   1.000
_cell.length_b   1.000
_cell.length_c   1.000
_cell.angle_alpha   90.00
_cell.angle_beta   90.00
_cell.angle_gamma   90.00
#
_symmetry.space_group_name_H-M   'P 1'
#
loop_
_entity.id
_entity.type
_entity.pdbx_description
1 polymer ?
#
loop_
_entity_poly.entity_id
_entity_poly.type
_entity_poly.pdbx_seq_one_letter_code
_entity_poly.pdbx_strand_id
1 'polypeptide(L)'
;MDNTHSIAAPAPASAPPSMLRVRAGAAYSHFMNHVLPPLVVIGLLCAVWELLCSRPGAALPAPSQVVSETWELITQPFFDNGGNDVGLAWQILASLERVAYGYLLAVVAGVSLGVLVGQSTWALRGLDPLFQVLRTVPPLAWLPISLAGFQDS
;
A
#
# COMPACT_ATOMS: atom_id res chain seq x y z
N MET A 1 -16.71 64.17 63.31
CA MET A 1 -16.46 64.38 61.87
C MET A 1 -15.37 63.41 61.50
N ASP A 2 -15.79 62.28 60.95
CA ASP A 2 -15.03 61.04 60.83
C ASP A 2 -14.05 61.07 59.65
N ASN A 3 -12.80 60.73 59.91
CA ASN A 3 -11.76 60.58 58.90
C ASN A 3 -11.63 59.08 58.59
N THR A 4 -12.41 58.56 57.65
CA THR A 4 -12.26 57.19 57.16
C THR A 4 -11.43 57.19 55.88
N HIS A 5 -10.14 56.88 56.03
CA HIS A 5 -9.27 56.53 54.92
C HIS A 5 -9.82 55.29 54.21
N SER A 6 -10.35 55.48 53.01
CA SER A 6 -10.81 54.39 52.14
C SER A 6 -9.59 53.72 51.51
N ILE A 7 -9.18 52.58 52.06
CA ILE A 7 -8.14 51.72 51.50
C ILE A 7 -8.74 51.01 50.28
N ALA A 8 -8.27 51.37 49.09
CA ALA A 8 -8.64 50.68 47.85
C ALA A 8 -8.15 49.23 47.90
N ALA A 9 -9.07 48.27 47.72
CA ALA A 9 -8.75 46.85 47.65
C ALA A 9 -7.95 46.51 46.38
N PRO A 10 -7.01 45.55 46.43
CA PRO A 10 -6.22 45.16 45.26
C PRO A 10 -7.11 44.42 44.25
N ALA A 11 -6.96 44.73 42.96
CA ALA A 11 -7.68 44.08 41.87
C ALA A 11 -7.33 42.57 41.83
N PRO A 12 -8.31 41.67 41.59
CA PRO A 12 -8.05 40.24 41.55
C PRO A 12 -7.15 39.88 40.36
N ALA A 13 -6.09 39.11 40.65
CA ALA A 13 -5.19 38.56 39.65
C ALA A 13 -5.96 37.65 38.65
N SER A 14 -5.77 37.87 37.36
CA SER A 14 -6.36 37.07 36.28
C SER A 14 -5.94 35.60 36.42
N ALA A 15 -6.89 34.69 36.54
CA ALA A 15 -6.63 33.26 36.62
C ALA A 15 -5.90 32.75 35.36
N PRO A 16 -4.88 31.89 35.50
CA PRO A 16 -4.15 31.37 34.34
C PRO A 16 -5.07 30.52 33.45
N PRO A 17 -4.89 30.58 32.12
CA PRO A 17 -5.69 29.78 31.19
C PRO A 17 -5.51 28.29 31.51
N SER A 18 -6.62 27.55 31.58
CA SER A 18 -6.58 26.12 31.86
C SER A 18 -5.78 25.39 30.77
N MET A 19 -4.79 24.60 31.17
CA MET A 19 -3.89 23.88 30.25
C MET A 19 -4.62 23.00 29.24
N LEU A 20 -5.85 22.57 29.56
CA LEU A 20 -6.77 21.86 28.66
C LEU A 20 -7.15 22.69 27.42
N ARG A 21 -7.41 23.99 27.57
CA ARG A 21 -7.75 24.88 26.43
C ARG A 21 -6.54 25.11 25.52
N VAL A 22 -5.35 25.20 26.10
CA VAL A 22 -4.09 25.35 25.35
C VAL A 22 -3.76 24.08 24.54
N ARG A 23 -3.91 22.88 25.14
CA ARG A 23 -3.72 21.61 24.41
C ARG A 23 -4.78 21.37 23.34
N ALA A 24 -6.04 21.74 23.60
CA ALA A 24 -7.11 21.63 22.60
C ALA A 24 -6.87 22.55 21.39
N GLY A 25 -6.42 23.80 21.61
CA GLY A 25 -6.06 24.72 20.52
C GLY A 25 -4.83 24.28 19.72
N ALA A 26 -3.84 23.68 20.38
CA ALA A 26 -2.67 23.11 19.72
C ALA A 26 -3.01 21.87 18.87
N ALA A 27 -3.88 20.98 19.38
CA ALA A 27 -4.35 19.82 18.62
C ALA A 27 -5.22 20.23 17.41
N TYR A 28 -6.07 21.25 17.58
CA TYR A 28 -6.91 21.78 16.51
C TYR A 28 -6.08 22.41 15.39
N SER A 29 -5.13 23.29 15.73
CA SER A 29 -4.23 23.91 14.74
C SER A 29 -3.34 22.89 14.03
N HIS A 30 -2.88 21.84 14.73
CA HIS A 30 -2.13 20.75 14.11
C HIS A 30 -2.99 19.95 13.12
N PHE A 31 -4.21 19.57 13.50
CA PHE A 31 -5.14 18.85 12.63
C PHE A 31 -5.53 19.68 11.39
N MET A 32 -5.83 20.97 11.59
CA MET A 32 -6.28 21.86 10.52
C MET A 32 -5.17 22.16 9.50
N ASN A 33 -3.91 22.21 9.94
CA ASN A 33 -2.79 22.50 9.03
C ASN A 33 -2.15 21.24 8.42
N HIS A 34 -2.27 20.06 9.04
CA HIS A 34 -1.60 18.84 8.56
C HIS A 34 -2.55 17.78 8.00
N VAL A 35 -3.79 17.72 8.48
CA VAL A 35 -4.76 16.69 8.07
C VAL A 35 -5.74 17.22 7.02
N LEU A 36 -6.11 18.50 7.13
CA LEU A 36 -7.09 19.12 6.24
C LEU A 36 -6.58 19.32 4.81
N PRO A 37 -5.35 19.83 4.56
CA PRO A 37 -4.86 20.00 3.19
C PRO A 37 -4.77 18.70 2.36
N PRO A 38 -4.18 17.59 2.85
CA PRO A 38 -4.11 16.36 2.06
C PRO A 38 -5.50 15.74 1.82
N LEU A 39 -6.42 15.83 2.78
CA LEU A 39 -7.80 15.36 2.59
C LEU A 39 -8.54 16.14 1.50
N VAL A 40 -8.40 17.47 1.48
CA VAL A 40 -9.02 18.30 0.44
C VAL A 40 -8.44 17.97 -0.93
N VAL A 41 -7.13 17.81 -1.04
CA VAL A 41 -6.47 17.45 -2.31
C VAL A 41 -6.91 16.07 -2.79
N ILE A 42 -6.91 15.06 -1.92
CA ILE A 42 -7.38 13.71 -2.25
C ILE A 42 -8.86 13.74 -2.66
N GLY A 43 -9.71 14.45 -1.91
CA GLY A 43 -11.13 14.59 -2.23
C GLY A 43 -11.36 15.26 -3.59
N LEU A 44 -10.63 16.33 -3.90
CA LEU A 44 -10.68 17.00 -5.21
C LEU A 44 -10.21 16.07 -6.33
N LEU A 45 -9.12 15.34 -6.11
CA LEU A 45 -8.60 14.40 -7.10
C LEU A 45 -9.60 13.26 -7.38
N CYS A 46 -10.21 12.69 -6.35
CA CYS A 46 -11.26 11.68 -6.50
C CYS A 46 -12.49 12.26 -7.20
N ALA A 47 -12.90 13.50 -6.90
CA ALA A 47 -14.05 14.14 -7.55
C ALA A 47 -13.78 14.40 -9.04
N VAL A 48 -12.57 14.85 -9.40
CA VAL A 48 -12.15 15.01 -10.79
C VAL A 48 -12.12 13.66 -11.49
N TRP A 49 -11.58 12.63 -10.84
CA TRP A 49 -11.53 11.27 -11.37
C TRP A 49 -12.93 10.69 -11.61
N GLU A 50 -13.83 10.80 -10.63
CA GLU A 50 -15.24 10.42 -10.76
C GLU A 50 -15.87 11.12 -11.96
N LEU A 51 -15.76 12.44 -12.05
CA LEU A 51 -16.36 13.22 -13.15
C LEU A 51 -15.83 12.81 -14.54
N LEU A 52 -14.55 12.44 -14.63
CA LEU A 52 -13.92 12.00 -15.87
C LEU A 52 -14.34 10.56 -16.25
N CYS A 53 -14.52 9.68 -15.27
CA CYS A 53 -14.84 8.27 -15.46
C CYS A 53 -16.33 7.94 -15.43
N SER A 54 -17.21 8.84 -14.98
CA SER A 54 -18.68 8.63 -15.00
C SER A 54 -19.31 8.68 -16.40
N ARG A 55 -18.53 8.93 -17.46
CA ARG A 55 -19.04 9.02 -18.83
C ARG A 55 -19.07 7.63 -19.49
N PRO A 56 -20.16 7.27 -20.20
CA PRO A 56 -20.22 6.01 -20.94
C PRO A 56 -19.14 6.00 -22.04
N GLY A 57 -18.16 5.10 -21.90
CA GLY A 57 -16.99 4.98 -22.77
C GLY A 57 -15.64 5.32 -22.13
N ALA A 58 -15.60 5.63 -20.83
CA ALA A 58 -14.33 5.75 -20.11
C ALA A 58 -13.61 4.38 -20.03
N ALA A 59 -12.29 4.37 -20.28
CA ALA A 59 -11.47 3.16 -20.24
C ALA A 59 -11.23 2.62 -18.82
N LEU A 60 -11.59 3.39 -17.79
CA LEU A 60 -11.35 3.08 -16.38
C LEU A 60 -12.65 3.29 -15.58
N PRO A 61 -12.99 2.38 -14.66
CA PRO A 61 -14.15 2.52 -13.79
C PRO A 61 -13.99 3.71 -12.84
N ALA A 62 -15.12 4.28 -12.42
CA ALA A 62 -15.15 5.39 -11.48
C ALA A 62 -14.70 4.92 -10.07
N PRO A 63 -14.05 5.77 -9.26
CA PRO A 63 -13.58 5.39 -7.92
C PRO A 63 -14.71 4.84 -7.03
N SER A 64 -15.93 5.34 -7.17
CA SER A 64 -17.10 4.83 -6.46
C SER A 64 -17.41 3.36 -6.80
N GLN A 65 -17.31 2.99 -8.08
CA GLN A 65 -17.54 1.63 -8.58
C GLN A 65 -16.43 0.67 -8.14
N VAL A 66 -15.16 1.12 -8.20
CA VAL A 66 -14.03 0.32 -7.70
C VAL A 66 -14.22 -0.04 -6.24
N VAL A 67 -14.66 0.92 -5.41
CA VAL A 67 -14.92 0.66 -3.99
C VAL A 67 -16.09 -0.30 -3.82
N SER A 68 -17.21 -0.13 -4.52
CA SER A 68 -18.37 -1.02 -4.34
C SER A 68 -18.07 -2.46 -4.75
N GLU A 69 -17.39 -2.66 -5.89
CA GLU A 69 -17.04 -3.99 -6.38
C GLU A 69 -16.00 -4.65 -5.47
N THR A 70 -14.96 -3.89 -5.08
CA THR A 70 -13.94 -4.41 -4.16
C THR A 70 -14.50 -4.69 -2.77
N TRP A 71 -15.51 -3.94 -2.33
CA TRP A 71 -16.13 -4.12 -1.01
C TRP A 71 -16.87 -5.45 -0.88
N GLU A 72 -17.53 -5.89 -1.94
CA GLU A 72 -18.21 -7.20 -1.99
C GLU A 72 -17.18 -8.34 -1.85
N LEU A 73 -16.07 -8.25 -2.60
CA LEU A 73 -14.94 -9.19 -2.54
C LEU A 73 -14.30 -9.28 -1.14
N ILE A 74 -14.23 -8.15 -0.42
CA ILE A 74 -13.67 -8.07 0.94
C ILE A 74 -14.66 -8.64 1.98
N THR A 75 -15.96 -8.35 1.85
CA THR A 75 -16.98 -8.73 2.84
C THR A 75 -17.42 -10.18 2.71
N GLN A 76 -17.32 -10.76 1.51
CA GLN A 76 -17.59 -12.19 1.24
C GLN A 76 -16.35 -12.90 0.67
N PRO A 77 -15.28 -13.08 1.49
CA PRO A 77 -13.98 -13.50 0.98
C PRO A 77 -13.93 -14.94 0.45
N PHE A 78 -14.88 -15.80 0.81
CA PHE A 78 -14.93 -17.23 0.43
C PHE A 78 -16.00 -17.57 -0.61
N PHE A 79 -16.65 -16.56 -1.19
CA PHE A 79 -17.65 -16.77 -2.22
C PHE A 79 -17.04 -17.26 -3.54
N ASP A 80 -17.78 -18.06 -4.28
CA ASP A 80 -17.38 -18.58 -5.59
C ASP A 80 -18.57 -18.51 -6.53
N ASN A 81 -18.59 -17.47 -7.36
CA ASN A 81 -19.59 -17.26 -8.40
C ASN A 81 -19.16 -17.85 -9.76
N GLY A 82 -17.97 -18.48 -9.81
CA GLY A 82 -17.34 -18.93 -11.04
C GLY A 82 -16.72 -17.81 -11.89
N GLY A 83 -15.76 -18.19 -12.74
CA GLY A 83 -15.05 -17.24 -13.61
C GLY A 83 -14.07 -16.34 -12.85
N ASN A 84 -14.12 -15.03 -13.11
CA ASN A 84 -13.29 -14.03 -12.44
C ASN A 84 -13.95 -13.40 -11.20
N ASP A 85 -15.19 -13.78 -10.90
CA ASP A 85 -15.97 -13.25 -9.76
C ASP A 85 -15.86 -14.22 -8.58
N VAL A 86 -14.68 -14.24 -7.96
CA VAL A 86 -14.37 -15.15 -6.84
C VAL A 86 -13.88 -14.32 -5.67
N GLY A 87 -14.30 -14.68 -4.46
CA GLY A 87 -13.94 -13.99 -3.23
C GLY A 87 -12.43 -13.83 -3.07
N LEU A 88 -12.03 -12.77 -2.35
CA LEU A 88 -10.65 -12.35 -2.22
C LEU A 88 -9.73 -13.47 -1.66
N ALA A 89 -10.24 -14.33 -0.77
CA ALA A 89 -9.44 -15.43 -0.20
C ALA A 89 -9.00 -16.43 -1.27
N TRP A 90 -9.88 -16.77 -2.21
CA TRP A 90 -9.55 -17.69 -3.31
C TRP A 90 -8.57 -17.07 -4.30
N GLN A 91 -8.67 -15.77 -4.57
CA GLN A 91 -7.72 -15.06 -5.45
C GLN A 91 -6.32 -15.02 -4.85
N ILE A 92 -6.21 -14.75 -3.54
CA ILE A 92 -4.94 -14.81 -2.82
C ILE A 92 -4.41 -16.23 -2.82
N LEU A 93 -5.25 -17.23 -2.52
CA LEU A 93 -4.83 -18.62 -2.47
C LEU A 93 -4.28 -19.09 -3.83
N ALA A 94 -4.99 -18.82 -4.92
CA ALA A 94 -4.54 -19.16 -6.27
C ALA A 94 -3.21 -18.48 -6.61
N SER A 95 -3.01 -17.23 -6.18
CA SER A 95 -1.74 -16.52 -6.37
C SER A 95 -0.61 -17.12 -5.54
N LEU A 96 -0.90 -17.49 -4.29
CA LEU A 96 0.06 -18.11 -3.40
C LEU A 96 0.45 -19.51 -3.88
N GLU A 97 -0.51 -20.29 -4.37
CA GLU A 97 -0.30 -21.62 -4.95
C GLU A 97 0.66 -21.55 -6.14
N ARG A 98 0.42 -20.64 -7.09
CA ARG A 98 1.32 -20.41 -8.24
C ARG A 98 2.74 -20.06 -7.79
N VAL A 99 2.88 -19.16 -6.80
CA VAL A 99 4.18 -18.78 -6.24
C VAL A 99 4.83 -19.95 -5.52
N ALA A 100 4.07 -20.75 -4.78
CA ALA A 100 4.57 -21.90 -4.04
C ALA A 100 5.16 -22.95 -5.00
N TYR A 101 4.46 -23.30 -6.08
CA TYR A 101 4.99 -24.24 -7.07
C TYR A 101 6.26 -23.73 -7.74
N GLY A 102 6.29 -22.46 -8.17
CA GLY A 102 7.48 -21.87 -8.77
C GLY A 102 8.67 -21.82 -7.80
N TYR A 103 8.41 -21.46 -6.54
CA TYR A 103 9.44 -21.41 -5.50
C TYR A 103 10.00 -22.79 -5.17
N LEU A 104 9.14 -23.80 -5.01
CA LEU A 104 9.60 -25.17 -4.70
C LEU A 104 10.49 -25.74 -5.80
N LEU A 105 10.12 -25.55 -7.07
CA LEU A 105 10.96 -25.97 -8.21
C LEU A 105 12.28 -25.21 -8.23
N ALA A 106 12.26 -23.90 -7.98
CA ALA A 106 13.46 -23.08 -7.91
C ALA A 106 14.39 -23.50 -6.75
N VAL A 107 13.83 -23.86 -5.59
CA VAL A 107 14.61 -24.35 -4.44
C VAL A 107 15.28 -25.67 -4.78
N VAL A 108 14.55 -26.64 -5.34
CA VAL A 108 15.14 -27.93 -5.71
C VAL A 108 16.28 -27.73 -6.72
N ALA A 109 16.02 -27.02 -7.82
CA ALA A 109 17.03 -26.79 -8.84
C ALA A 109 18.22 -25.94 -8.32
N GLY A 110 17.93 -24.85 -7.62
CA GLY A 110 18.93 -23.91 -7.12
C GLY A 110 19.81 -24.50 -6.03
N VAL A 111 19.25 -25.27 -5.09
CA VAL A 111 20.03 -25.94 -4.04
C VAL A 111 20.89 -27.05 -4.66
N SER A 112 20.34 -27.90 -5.53
CA SER A 112 21.13 -28.94 -6.20
C SER A 112 22.29 -28.36 -6.99
N LEU A 113 22.05 -27.28 -7.74
CA LEU A 113 23.08 -26.60 -8.52
C LEU A 113 24.11 -25.88 -7.62
N GLY A 114 23.65 -25.24 -6.54
CA GLY A 114 24.53 -24.61 -5.55
C GLY A 114 25.46 -25.60 -4.86
N VAL A 115 24.95 -26.77 -4.48
CA VAL A 115 25.76 -27.85 -3.90
C VAL A 115 26.79 -28.36 -4.91
N LEU A 116 26.40 -28.58 -6.16
CA LEU A 116 27.31 -29.05 -7.22
C LEU A 116 28.45 -28.05 -7.48
N VAL A 117 28.13 -26.76 -7.54
CA VAL A 117 29.11 -25.68 -7.70
C VAL A 117 30.01 -25.54 -6.48
N GLY A 118 29.45 -25.70 -5.26
CA GLY A 118 30.22 -25.62 -4.02
C GLY A 118 31.24 -26.75 -3.85
N GLN A 119 31.00 -27.92 -4.45
CA GLN A 119 31.91 -29.06 -4.40
C GLN A 119 32.97 -29.06 -5.51
N SER A 120 32.79 -28.29 -6.61
CA SER A 120 33.67 -28.35 -7.79
C SER A 120 34.13 -26.97 -8.28
N THR A 121 35.44 -26.74 -8.25
CA THR A 121 36.07 -25.53 -8.80
C THR A 121 35.94 -25.43 -10.32
N TRP A 122 35.81 -26.55 -11.02
CA TRP A 122 35.54 -26.57 -12.46
C TRP A 122 34.12 -26.07 -12.76
N ALA A 123 33.12 -26.56 -12.02
CA ALA A 123 31.74 -26.15 -12.20
C ALA A 123 31.54 -24.66 -11.90
N LEU A 124 32.19 -24.15 -10.85
CA LEU A 124 32.18 -22.72 -10.52
C LEU A 124 32.77 -21.88 -11.65
N ARG A 125 33.94 -22.24 -12.19
CA ARG A 125 34.57 -21.48 -13.28
C ARG A 125 33.74 -21.48 -14.56
N GLY A 126 33.01 -22.57 -14.84
CA GLY A 126 32.13 -22.65 -16.00
C GLY A 126 30.83 -21.85 -15.85
N LEU A 127 30.23 -21.83 -14.64
CA LEU A 127 28.94 -21.18 -14.38
C LEU A 127 29.05 -19.72 -13.92
N ASP A 128 30.23 -19.26 -13.49
CA ASP A 128 30.45 -17.88 -13.06
C ASP A 128 30.01 -16.82 -14.10
N PRO A 129 30.34 -16.93 -15.40
CA PRO A 129 29.84 -15.99 -16.42
C PRO A 129 28.31 -15.98 -16.51
N LEU A 130 27.67 -17.15 -16.39
CA LEU A 130 26.22 -17.27 -16.42
C LEU A 130 25.60 -16.56 -15.20
N PHE A 131 26.15 -16.78 -14.00
CA PHE A 131 25.69 -16.10 -12.80
C PHE A 131 25.85 -14.59 -12.87
N GLN A 132 26.90 -14.08 -13.51
CA GLN A 132 27.10 -12.64 -13.70
C GLN A 132 26.02 -12.03 -14.62
N VAL A 133 25.66 -12.72 -15.70
CA VAL A 133 24.55 -12.29 -16.57
C VAL A 133 23.23 -12.35 -15.81
N LEU A 134 22.93 -13.49 -15.16
CA LEU A 134 21.69 -13.66 -14.40
C LEU A 134 21.53 -12.62 -13.28
N ARG A 135 22.63 -12.18 -12.65
CA ARG A 135 22.62 -11.13 -11.61
C ARG A 135 22.33 -9.73 -12.16
N THR A 136 22.70 -9.46 -13.41
CA THR A 136 22.59 -8.12 -14.01
C THR A 136 21.32 -7.92 -14.83
N VAL A 137 20.66 -9.00 -15.25
CA VAL A 137 19.39 -8.94 -15.98
C VAL A 137 18.24 -8.61 -15.01
N PRO A 138 17.49 -7.52 -15.24
CA PRO A 138 16.32 -7.19 -14.43
C PRO A 138 15.27 -8.32 -14.49
N PRO A 139 14.63 -8.69 -13.37
CA PRO A 139 13.60 -9.72 -13.34
C PRO A 139 12.43 -9.49 -14.34
N LEU A 140 12.16 -8.24 -14.71
CA LEU A 140 11.12 -7.86 -15.67
C LEU A 140 11.41 -8.29 -17.12
N ALA A 141 12.67 -8.52 -17.49
CA ALA A 141 13.06 -8.88 -18.87
C ALA A 141 12.69 -10.31 -19.26
N TRP A 142 12.37 -11.17 -18.29
CA TRP A 142 12.08 -12.59 -18.52
C TRP A 142 10.65 -12.84 -18.99
N LEU A 143 9.73 -11.90 -18.78
CA LEU A 143 8.30 -12.05 -19.06
C LEU A 143 8.01 -12.26 -20.57
N PRO A 144 8.58 -11.49 -21.51
CA PRO A 144 8.33 -11.72 -22.94
C PRO A 144 8.93 -13.03 -23.45
N ILE A 145 10.06 -13.48 -22.89
CA ILE A 145 10.75 -14.71 -23.29
C ILE A 145 9.96 -15.94 -22.84
N SER A 146 9.42 -15.92 -21.61
CA SER A 146 8.57 -17.01 -21.14
C SER A 146 7.29 -17.10 -21.96
N LEU A 147 6.65 -15.96 -22.27
CA LEU A 147 5.49 -15.95 -23.15
C LEU A 147 5.81 -16.54 -24.52
N ALA A 148 6.88 -16.10 -25.19
CA ALA A 148 7.28 -16.68 -26.48
C ALA A 148 7.59 -18.18 -26.41
N GLY A 149 8.15 -18.67 -25.29
CA GLY A 149 8.47 -20.09 -25.12
C GLY A 149 7.27 -21.00 -24.83
N PHE A 150 6.19 -20.46 -24.23
CA PHE A 150 5.00 -21.24 -23.86
C PHE A 150 3.77 -20.97 -24.74
N GLN A 151 3.76 -19.91 -25.55
CA GLN A 151 2.64 -19.59 -26.45
C GLN A 151 2.54 -20.51 -27.69
N ASP A 152 3.62 -21.21 -28.06
CA ASP A 152 3.68 -22.13 -29.21
C ASP A 152 3.38 -23.60 -28.83
N SER A 153 2.77 -23.88 -27.67
CA SER A 153 2.48 -25.25 -27.17
C SER A 153 1.04 -25.46 -26.74
#